data_AF-A0A1V4W3F5-F1
#
_entry.id   AF-A0A1V4W3F5-F1
#
_cell.length_a   1.000
_cell.length_b   1.000
_cell.length_c   1.000
_cell.angle_alpha   90.00
_cell.angle_beta   90.00
_cell.angle_gamma   90.00
#
_symmetry.space_group_name_H-M   'P 1'
#
loop_
_entity.id
_entity.type
_entity.pdbx_description
1 polymer ?
#
loop_
_entity_poly.entity_id
_entity_poly.type
_entity_poly.pdbx_seq_one_letter_code
_entity_poly.pdbx_strand_id
1 'polypeptide(L)'
;MRLSGDITSEGKEEFKKMLPPDGQTAPVVLDFAGVDYVNSAGLALLIGLVRRCRASGCPVGAVNLSAHYRKIFHMVGLNDYITVFDGEDAARTVLAPENGEGERDA
;
A
#
# COMPACT_ATOMS: atom_id res chain seq x y z
N MET A 1 2.63 -6.89 2.05
CA MET A 1 1.47 -7.31 2.86
C MET A 1 0.35 -7.69 1.91
N ARG A 2 -0.14 -8.93 2.00
CA ARG A 2 -1.25 -9.40 1.17
C ARG A 2 -2.58 -9.12 1.86
N LEU A 3 -3.49 -8.49 1.14
CA LEU A 3 -4.89 -8.31 1.49
C LEU A 3 -5.69 -9.46 0.87
N SER A 4 -6.66 -9.98 1.63
CA SER A 4 -7.51 -11.08 1.17
C SER A 4 -8.93 -10.98 1.69
N GLY A 5 -9.90 -11.43 0.89
CA GLY A 5 -11.32 -11.39 1.19
C GLY A 5 -11.93 -9.99 1.02
N ASP A 6 -13.00 -9.74 1.78
CA ASP A 6 -13.74 -8.49 1.72
C ASP A 6 -13.12 -7.41 2.60
N ILE A 7 -12.78 -6.26 2.01
CA ILE A 7 -12.29 -5.09 2.73
C ILE A 7 -13.48 -4.17 3.01
N THR A 8 -14.02 -4.28 4.22
CA THR A 8 -15.24 -3.59 4.66
C THR A 8 -15.08 -3.01 6.06
N SER A 9 -16.17 -2.41 6.60
CA SER A 9 -16.21 -1.94 7.98
C SER A 9 -16.00 -3.05 9.01
N GLU A 10 -16.43 -4.27 8.70
CA GLU A 10 -16.37 -5.42 9.60
C GLU A 10 -14.92 -5.90 9.77
N GLY A 11 -14.08 -5.77 8.73
CA GLY A 11 -12.66 -6.12 8.76
C GLY A 11 -11.73 -5.09 9.42
N LYS A 12 -12.27 -4.03 10.04
CA LYS A 12 -11.49 -2.91 10.62
C LYS A 12 -10.40 -3.35 11.59
N GLU A 13 -10.71 -4.30 12.47
CA GLU A 13 -9.77 -4.73 13.52
C GLU A 13 -8.62 -5.55 12.94
N GLU A 14 -8.89 -6.41 11.96
CA GLU A 14 -7.84 -7.13 11.22
C GLU A 14 -6.98 -6.16 10.40
N PHE A 15 -7.61 -5.19 9.73
CA PHE A 15 -6.91 -4.17 8.99
C PHE A 15 -5.98 -3.34 9.89
N LYS A 16 -6.44 -2.96 11.10
CA LYS A 16 -5.62 -2.23 12.08
C LYS A 16 -4.39 -3.02 12.53
N LYS A 17 -4.51 -4.33 12.74
CA LYS A 17 -3.37 -5.20 13.13
C LYS A 17 -2.30 -5.27 12.05
N MET A 18 -2.69 -5.06 10.79
CA MET A 18 -1.80 -5.06 9.65
C MET A 18 -1.15 -3.70 9.38
N LEU A 19 -1.62 -2.62 10.03
CA LEU A 19 -1.02 -1.30 9.89
C LEU A 19 0.42 -1.32 10.45
N PRO A 20 1.37 -0.67 9.76
CA PRO A 20 2.69 -0.48 10.34
C PRO A 20 2.58 0.35 11.63
N PRO A 21 3.43 0.06 12.64
CA PRO A 21 3.52 0.86 13.86
C PRO A 21 3.91 2.30 13.53
N ASP A 22 3.46 3.22 14.38
CA ASP A 22 3.76 4.64 14.21
C ASP A 22 5.28 4.88 14.25
N GLY A 23 5.78 5.74 13.34
CA GLY A 23 7.20 6.03 13.21
C GLY A 23 7.98 5.04 12.32
N GLN A 24 7.33 4.01 11.78
CA GLN A 24 7.98 3.16 10.77
C GLN A 24 8.07 3.88 9.42
N THR A 25 9.28 3.91 8.86
CA THR A 25 9.60 4.47 7.53
C THR A 25 9.78 3.39 6.46
N ALA A 26 9.79 2.11 6.87
CA ALA A 26 9.93 0.99 5.96
C ALA A 26 8.77 0.96 4.97
N PRO A 27 9.02 0.74 3.67
CA PRO A 27 8.00 0.79 2.64
C PRO A 27 6.97 -0.32 2.80
N VAL A 28 5.71 0.00 2.48
CA VAL A 28 4.58 -0.92 2.56
C VAL A 28 4.07 -1.20 1.16
N VAL A 29 4.09 -2.47 0.74
CA VAL A 29 3.46 -2.93 -0.50
C VAL A 29 2.16 -3.64 -0.16
N LEU A 30 1.04 -3.13 -0.67
CA LEU A 30 -0.29 -3.73 -0.55
C LEU A 30 -0.56 -4.63 -1.76
N ASP A 31 -0.71 -5.92 -1.51
CA ASP A 31 -1.05 -6.89 -2.54
C ASP A 31 -2.55 -7.20 -2.52
N PHE A 32 -3.24 -6.83 -3.59
CA PHE A 32 -4.69 -6.97 -3.76
C PHE A 32 -5.10 -8.29 -4.45
N ALA A 33 -4.17 -9.22 -4.70
CA ALA A 33 -4.46 -10.46 -5.43
C ALA A 33 -5.56 -11.33 -4.79
N GLY A 34 -5.73 -11.25 -3.47
CA GLY A 34 -6.77 -11.97 -2.75
C GLY A 34 -8.01 -11.15 -2.44
N VAL A 35 -8.10 -9.89 -2.89
CA VAL A 35 -9.22 -9.00 -2.53
C VAL A 35 -10.38 -9.21 -3.51
N ASP A 36 -11.48 -9.73 -2.98
CA ASP A 36 -12.68 -10.02 -3.75
C ASP A 36 -13.58 -8.78 -3.87
N TYR A 37 -13.69 -8.02 -2.78
CA TYR A 37 -14.58 -6.85 -2.72
C TYR A 37 -14.07 -5.78 -1.76
N VAL A 38 -14.26 -4.51 -2.13
CA VAL A 38 -14.00 -3.32 -1.31
C VAL A 38 -15.20 -2.40 -1.39
N ASN A 39 -15.79 -2.06 -0.25
CA ASN A 39 -16.89 -1.08 -0.19
C ASN A 39 -16.38 0.33 0.16
N SER A 40 -17.29 1.29 0.29
CA SER A 40 -16.97 2.68 0.64
C SER A 40 -16.20 2.82 1.96
N ALA A 41 -16.56 2.02 2.97
CA ALA A 41 -15.88 2.04 4.26
C ALA A 41 -14.50 1.39 4.18
N GLY A 42 -14.35 0.29 3.44
CA GLY A 42 -13.05 -0.32 3.16
C GLY A 42 -12.11 0.64 2.43
N LEU A 43 -12.62 1.38 1.45
CA LEU A 43 -11.85 2.41 0.77
C LEU A 43 -11.40 3.52 1.73
N ALA A 44 -12.27 3.94 2.65
CA ALA A 44 -11.90 4.91 3.69
C ALA A 44 -10.78 4.41 4.61
N LEU A 45 -10.74 3.10 4.91
CA LEU A 45 -9.65 2.49 5.67
C LEU A 45 -8.34 2.50 4.89
N LEU A 46 -8.38 2.14 3.60
CA LEU A 46 -7.21 2.20 2.71
C LEU A 46 -6.67 3.62 2.61
N ILE A 47 -7.55 4.61 2.42
CA ILE A 47 -7.19 6.04 2.44
C ILE A 47 -6.50 6.41 3.76
N GLY A 48 -7.06 5.99 4.90
CA GLY A 48 -6.50 6.25 6.22
C GLY A 48 -5.09 5.68 6.40
N LEU A 49 -4.87 4.44 5.97
CA LEU A 49 -3.56 3.79 5.99
C LEU A 49 -2.55 4.57 5.14
N VAL A 50 -2.89 4.88 3.90
CA VAL A 50 -1.99 5.57 2.96
C VAL A 50 -1.61 6.94 3.51
N ARG A 51 -2.57 7.69 4.05
CA ARG A 51 -2.31 9.00 4.67
C ARG A 51 -1.42 8.89 5.91
N ARG A 52 -1.60 7.85 6.74
CA ARG A 52 -0.75 7.60 7.90
C ARG A 52 0.69 7.30 7.48
N CYS A 53 0.88 6.39 6.52
CA CYS A 53 2.22 6.06 6.01
C CYS A 53 2.90 7.30 5.42
N ARG A 54 2.17 8.11 4.65
CA ARG A 54 2.69 9.37 4.13
C ARG A 54 3.12 10.33 5.24
N ALA A 55 2.34 10.45 6.31
CA ALA A 55 2.68 11.31 7.44
C ALA A 55 3.94 10.83 8.18
N SER A 56 4.25 9.53 8.16
CA SER A 56 5.47 8.97 8.73
C SER A 56 6.64 8.87 7.73
N GLY A 57 6.48 9.36 6.49
CA GLY A 57 7.50 9.22 5.44
C GLY A 57 7.68 7.79 4.92
N CYS A 58 6.74 6.89 5.21
CA CYS A 58 6.70 5.52 4.72
C CYS A 58 6.12 5.50 3.28
N PRO A 59 6.90 5.06 2.28
CA PRO A 59 6.40 4.89 0.93
C PRO A 59 5.36 3.77 0.85
N VAL A 60 4.29 3.97 0.09
CA VAL A 60 3.24 2.95 -0.13
C VAL A 60 3.15 2.58 -1.59
N GLY A 61 3.23 1.27 -1.85
CA GLY A 61 2.99 0.65 -3.15
C GLY A 61 1.72 -0.21 -3.13
N ALA A 62 1.12 -0.41 -4.30
CA ALA A 62 0.08 -1.41 -4.50
C ALA A 62 0.36 -2.29 -5.72
N VAL A 63 0.05 -3.58 -5.62
CA VAL A 63 0.18 -4.58 -6.69
C VAL A 63 -1.12 -5.37 -6.82
N ASN A 64 -1.32 -6.00 -7.98
CA ASN A 64 -2.48 -6.86 -8.26
C ASN A 64 -3.85 -6.17 -8.10
N LEU A 65 -3.90 -4.85 -8.28
CA LEU A 65 -5.15 -4.09 -8.33
C LEU A 65 -5.95 -4.44 -9.58
N SER A 66 -7.21 -4.82 -9.40
CA SER A 66 -8.16 -4.98 -10.50
C SER A 66 -8.40 -3.65 -11.22
N ALA A 67 -8.77 -3.72 -12.52
CA ALA A 67 -9.07 -2.52 -13.31
C ALA A 67 -10.16 -1.63 -12.67
N HIS A 68 -11.15 -2.26 -12.01
CA HIS A 68 -12.19 -1.55 -11.28
C HIS A 68 -11.61 -0.72 -10.12
N TYR A 69 -10.75 -1.32 -9.29
CA TYR A 69 -10.16 -0.62 -8.15
C TYR A 69 -9.10 0.41 -8.56
N ARG A 70 -8.34 0.17 -9.66
CA ARG A 70 -7.46 1.20 -10.25
C ARG A 70 -8.24 2.46 -10.61
N LYS A 71 -9.42 2.31 -11.24
CA LYS A 71 -10.29 3.44 -11.60
C LYS A 71 -10.82 4.17 -10.36
N ILE A 72 -11.23 3.43 -9.32
CA ILE A 72 -11.68 4.00 -8.06
C ILE A 72 -10.55 4.80 -7.39
N PHE A 73 -9.34 4.24 -7.33
CA PHE A 73 -8.18 4.92 -6.74
C PHE A 73 -7.86 6.21 -7.47
N HIS A 74 -7.94 6.21 -8.80
CA HIS A 74 -7.79 7.42 -9.60
C HIS A 74 -8.90 8.44 -9.31
N MET A 75 -10.16 8.00 -9.24
CA MET A 75 -11.31 8.89 -8.95
C MET A 75 -11.22 9.57 -7.59
N VAL A 76 -10.73 8.88 -6.56
CA VAL A 76 -10.61 9.45 -5.20
C VAL A 76 -9.27 10.14 -4.95
N GLY A 77 -8.40 10.24 -5.96
CA GLY A 77 -7.08 10.86 -5.83
C GLY A 77 -6.09 10.05 -4.99
N LEU A 78 -6.30 8.75 -4.83
CA LEU A 78 -5.36 7.88 -4.10
C LEU A 78 -4.02 7.74 -4.82
N ASN A 79 -4.05 7.85 -6.16
CA ASN A 79 -2.90 7.65 -7.03
C ASN A 79 -1.78 8.68 -6.81
N ASP A 80 -2.07 9.81 -6.16
CA ASP A 80 -1.06 10.81 -5.76
C ASP A 80 -0.25 10.37 -4.54
N TYR A 81 -0.70 9.33 -3.84
CA TYR A 81 -0.14 8.88 -2.56
C TYR A 81 0.30 7.42 -2.58
N ILE A 82 -0.22 6.63 -3.52
CA ILE A 82 0.15 5.22 -3.71
C ILE A 82 0.70 5.02 -5.10
N THR A 83 1.84 4.34 -5.20
CA THR A 83 2.38 3.93 -6.50
C THR A 83 1.83 2.56 -6.86
N VAL A 84 1.12 2.45 -7.98
CA VAL A 84 0.61 1.17 -8.46
C VAL A 84 1.66 0.52 -9.35
N PHE A 85 2.07 -0.69 -8.99
CA PHE A 85 3.02 -1.51 -9.71
C PHE A 85 2.33 -2.70 -10.37
N ASP A 86 2.89 -3.19 -11.46
CA ASP A 86 2.34 -4.33 -12.19
C ASP A 86 2.69 -5.68 -11.55
N GLY A 87 3.60 -5.70 -10.58
CA GLY A 87 3.96 -6.90 -9.82
C GLY A 87 4.79 -6.60 -8.58
N GLU A 88 4.92 -7.60 -7.72
CA GLU A 88 5.70 -7.50 -6.47
C GLU A 88 7.17 -7.16 -6.74
N ASP A 89 7.79 -7.70 -7.79
CA ASP A 89 9.19 -7.47 -8.11
C ASP A 89 9.47 -6.00 -8.47
N ALA A 90 8.58 -5.38 -9.24
CA ALA A 90 8.66 -3.96 -9.57
C ALA A 90 8.54 -3.09 -8.31
N ALA A 91 7.58 -3.42 -7.44
CA ALA A 91 7.41 -2.72 -6.17
C ALA A 91 8.64 -2.86 -5.26
N ARG A 92 9.21 -4.07 -5.15
CA ARG A 92 10.42 -4.33 -4.36
C ARG A 92 11.64 -3.62 -4.92
N THR A 93 11.77 -3.51 -6.24
CA THR A 93 12.91 -2.82 -6.86
C THR A 93 12.87 -1.33 -6.58
N VAL A 94 11.70 -0.70 -6.74
CA VAL A 94 11.53 0.76 -6.56
C VAL A 94 11.47 1.16 -5.09
N LEU A 95 10.88 0.32 -4.24
CA LEU A 95 10.73 0.58 -2.82
C LEU A 95 11.78 -0.13 -1.97
N ALA A 96 12.79 -0.79 -2.55
CA ALA A 96 13.91 -1.24 -1.74
C ALA A 96 14.50 0.00 -1.06
N PRO A 97 14.76 -0.02 0.27
CA PRO A 97 15.64 0.98 0.83
C PRO A 97 16.92 0.91 0.01
N GLU A 98 17.39 2.05 -0.50
CA GLU A 98 18.71 2.13 -1.12
C GLU A 98 19.71 1.71 -0.02
N ASN A 99 20.00 0.41 0.05
CA ASN A 99 21.11 -0.13 0.82
C ASN A 99 22.31 0.56 0.21
N GLY A 100 22.88 1.51 0.96
CA GLY A 100 23.94 2.36 0.48
C GLY A 100 24.93 1.57 -0.35
N GLU A 101 25.07 1.97 -1.61
CA GLU A 101 26.36 1.87 -2.27
C GLU A 101 27.30 2.79 -1.48
N GLY A 102 27.79 2.25 -0.36
CA GLY A 102 29.02 2.72 0.23
C GLY A 102 30.07 2.64 -0.86
N GLU A 103 30.68 3.80 -1.12
CA GLU A 103 32.13 3.91 -1.16
C GLU A 103 32.80 2.65 -1.76
N ARG A 104 32.88 2.57 -3.09
CA ARG A 104 33.96 1.80 -3.70
C ARG A 104 35.13 2.74 -3.80
N ASP A 105 36.00 2.59 -2.80
CA ASP A 105 37.30 3.21 -2.61
C ASP A 105 38.17 3.31 -3.87
N ALA A 106 39.07 4.30 -3.79
CA ALA A 106 40.38 4.46 -4.43
C ALA A 106 40.46 5.25 -5.74
#